data_AF-W1WC22-F1
#
_entry.id   AF-W1WC22-F1
#
_cell.length_a   1.000
_cell.length_b   1.000
_cell.length_c   1.000
_cell.angle_alpha   90.00
_cell.angle_beta   90.00
_cell.angle_gamma   90.00
#
_symmetry.space_group_name_H-M   'P 1'
#
loop_
_entity.id
_entity.type
_entity.pdbx_description
1 polymer ?
#
loop_
_entity_poly.entity_id
_entity_poly.type
_entity_poly.pdbx_seq_one_letter_code
_entity_poly.pdbx_strand_id
1 'polypeptide(L)'
;MIWATGPYKITSFTKGESIELTAFADYWGGKPGLDSVTVKDIEDNNKRAMALQSKDVDVIQKVDSANRSLFKEGFNMQDVSGVRVMMLKVNHTEASPLHDKNVRSAVAHIINYDTMAKVIGGECR
;
A
#
# COMPACT_ATOMS: atom_id res chain seq x y z
N MET A 1 15.39 20.63 10.63
CA MET A 1 15.23 19.47 11.53
C MET A 1 13.75 19.31 11.81
N ILE A 2 13.17 18.15 11.48
CA ILE A 2 11.75 17.87 11.70
C ILE A 2 11.60 17.36 13.15
N TRP A 3 10.88 18.09 13.99
CA TRP A 3 10.63 17.71 15.38
C TRP A 3 9.32 16.93 15.44
N ALA A 4 9.40 15.67 15.83
CA ALA A 4 8.26 14.78 15.98
C ALA A 4 8.37 14.05 17.32
N THR A 5 7.23 13.62 17.87
CA THR A 5 7.14 12.90 19.15
C THR A 5 7.14 11.38 18.97
N GLY A 6 7.65 10.89 17.83
CA GLY A 6 7.67 9.47 17.47
C GLY A 6 8.93 8.74 17.98
N PRO A 7 8.97 7.40 17.87
CA PRO A 7 10.10 6.58 18.33
C PRO A 7 11.38 6.74 17.51
N TYR A 8 11.32 7.36 16.33
CA TYR A 8 12.47 7.53 15.44
C TYR A 8 12.63 8.98 14.99
N LYS A 9 13.88 9.42 14.88
CA LYS A 9 14.30 10.74 14.38
C LYS A 9 14.75 10.62 12.93
N ILE A 10 14.24 11.50 12.06
CA ILE A 10 14.70 11.60 10.66
C ILE A 10 16.11 12.21 10.66
N THR A 11 17.08 11.50 10.09
CA THR A 11 18.46 11.96 9.92
C THR A 11 18.73 12.47 8.51
N SER A 12 18.10 11.89 7.50
CA SER A 12 18.19 12.33 6.10
C SER A 12 16.87 12.08 5.36
N PHE A 13 16.62 12.90 4.35
CA PHE A 13 15.49 12.76 3.45
C PHE A 13 15.93 13.11 2.03
N THR A 14 15.91 12.10 1.16
CA THR A 14 16.15 12.28 -0.28
C THR A 14 14.84 12.03 -1.00
N LYS A 15 14.28 13.09 -1.60
CA LYS A 15 12.96 13.05 -2.23
C LYS A 15 12.93 12.00 -3.35
N GLY A 16 11.98 11.07 -3.27
CA GLY A 16 11.79 10.01 -4.26
C GLY A 16 12.81 8.88 -4.18
N GLU A 17 13.61 8.82 -3.11
CA GLU A 17 14.65 7.80 -2.94
C GLU A 17 14.60 7.14 -1.56
N SER A 18 14.88 7.89 -0.48
CA SER A 18 14.88 7.30 0.86
C SER A 18 14.63 8.30 1.98
N ILE A 19 14.21 7.75 3.13
CA ILE A 19 14.17 8.41 4.42
C ILE A 19 15.03 7.60 5.38
N GLU A 20 16.04 8.24 5.96
CA GLU A 20 16.91 7.62 6.97
C GLU A 20 16.44 8.03 8.36
N LEU A 21 16.29 7.05 9.25
CA LEU A 21 15.76 7.23 10.59
C LEU A 21 16.68 6.56 11.63
N THR A 22 16.83 7.20 12.78
CA THR A 22 17.56 6.64 13.94
C THR A 22 16.69 6.61 15.19
N ALA A 23 16.91 5.64 16.06
CA ALA A 23 16.14 5.49 17.29
C ALA A 23 16.19 6.74 18.17
N PHE A 24 15.05 7.11 18.73
CA PHE A 24 14.96 8.11 19.78
C PHE A 24 15.01 7.41 21.15
N ALA A 25 16.17 7.48 21.80
CA ALA A 25 16.39 6.82 23.09
C ALA A 25 15.44 7.29 24.19
N ASP A 26 15.07 8.57 24.18
CA ASP A 26 14.17 9.17 25.20
C ASP A 26 12.69 9.12 24.78
N TYR A 27 12.31 8.19 23.89
CA TYR A 27 10.93 8.01 23.49
C TYR A 27 10.08 7.57 24.69
N TRP A 28 8.98 8.29 24.94
CA TRP A 28 8.08 8.08 26.09
C TRP A 28 7.45 6.68 26.13
N GLY A 29 7.35 5.99 24.99
CA GLY A 29 6.85 4.62 24.89
C GLY A 29 7.91 3.53 25.14
N GLY A 30 9.12 3.90 25.55
CA GLY A 30 10.25 3.00 25.76
C GLY A 30 11.24 2.98 24.59
N LYS A 31 12.39 2.32 24.78
CA LYS A 31 13.44 2.26 23.75
C LYS A 31 12.92 1.52 22.51
N PRO A 32 13.02 2.10 21.30
CA PRO A 32 12.67 1.40 20.06
C PRO A 32 13.49 0.12 19.87
N GLY A 33 12.88 -0.90 19.25
CA GLY A 33 13.51 -2.22 19.06
C GLY A 33 14.59 -2.28 17.97
N LEU A 34 14.66 -1.28 17.09
CA LEU A 34 15.68 -1.14 16.04
C LEU A 34 16.48 0.14 16.27
N ASP A 35 17.78 0.09 16.02
CA ASP A 35 18.68 1.26 16.16
C ASP A 35 18.51 2.25 15.00
N SER A 36 18.24 1.76 13.79
CA SER A 36 17.96 2.57 12.60
C SER A 36 16.91 1.92 11.70
N VAL A 37 16.27 2.74 10.87
CA VAL A 37 15.31 2.31 9.86
C VAL A 37 15.56 3.13 8.59
N THR A 38 15.66 2.45 7.45
CA THR A 38 15.72 3.09 6.14
C THR A 38 14.44 2.78 5.38
N VAL A 39 13.69 3.82 5.02
CA VAL A 39 12.48 3.68 4.18
C VAL A 39 12.88 4.04 2.76
N LYS A 40 12.95 3.04 1.87
CA LYS A 40 13.22 3.24 0.44
C LYS A 40 11.94 3.47 -0.34
N ASP A 41 11.95 4.46 -1.22
CA ASP A 41 10.87 4.71 -2.17
C ASP A 41 11.11 3.89 -3.44
N ILE A 42 10.28 2.86 -3.64
CA ILE A 42 10.33 1.99 -4.81
C ILE A 42 8.92 1.93 -5.40
N GLU A 43 8.64 2.81 -6.36
CA GLU A 43 7.32 2.95 -6.99
C GLU A 43 6.90 1.67 -7.71
N ASP A 44 7.80 1.06 -8.47
CA ASP A 44 7.50 -0.13 -9.28
C ASP A 44 7.32 -1.39 -8.42
N ASN A 45 6.17 -2.05 -8.57
CA ASN A 45 5.80 -3.21 -7.77
C ASN A 45 6.73 -4.41 -8.01
N ASN A 46 7.22 -4.61 -9.24
CA ASN A 46 8.09 -5.73 -9.57
C ASN A 46 9.48 -5.51 -9.01
N LYS A 47 10.03 -4.30 -9.14
CA LYS A 47 11.31 -3.92 -8.51
C LYS A 47 11.25 -4.10 -7.00
N ARG A 48 10.16 -3.69 -6.36
CA ARG A 48 9.97 -3.86 -4.92
C ARG A 48 9.90 -5.33 -4.52
N ALA A 49 9.22 -6.17 -5.31
CA ALA A 49 9.18 -7.61 -5.08
C ALA A 49 10.58 -8.25 -5.21
N MET A 50 11.34 -7.87 -6.24
CA MET A 50 12.70 -8.36 -6.44
C MET A 50 13.66 -7.90 -5.33
N ALA A 51 13.53 -6.66 -4.84
CA ALA A 51 14.33 -6.16 -3.73
C ALA A 51 14.12 -7.00 -2.45
N LEU A 52 12.92 -7.51 -2.21
CA LEU A 52 12.68 -8.42 -1.08
C LEU A 52 13.29 -9.81 -1.34
N GLN A 53 13.18 -10.32 -2.57
CA GLN A 53 13.78 -11.61 -2.96
C GLN A 53 15.32 -11.60 -2.84
N SER A 54 15.95 -10.50 -3.24
CA SER A 54 17.41 -10.30 -3.11
C SER A 54 17.85 -9.96 -1.68
N LYS A 55 16.92 -9.72 -0.76
CA LYS A 55 17.17 -9.23 0.60
C LYS A 55 17.79 -7.83 0.66
N ASP A 56 17.57 -7.01 -0.37
CA ASP A 56 17.94 -5.58 -0.37
C ASP A 56 17.02 -4.74 0.54
N VAL A 57 15.86 -5.28 0.89
CA VAL A 57 14.90 -4.78 1.87
C VAL A 57 14.36 -5.94 2.71
N ASP A 58 14.05 -5.67 3.98
CA ASP A 58 13.53 -6.69 4.90
C ASP A 58 12.00 -6.81 4.86
N VAL A 59 11.30 -5.72 4.51
CA VAL A 59 9.84 -5.62 4.51
C VAL A 59 9.39 -4.80 3.31
N ILE A 60 8.32 -5.26 2.64
CA ILE A 60 7.62 -4.49 1.61
C ILE A 60 6.14 -4.39 1.95
N GLN A 61 5.51 -3.31 1.51
CA GLN A 61 4.06 -3.14 1.56
C GLN A 61 3.46 -3.28 0.16
N LYS A 62 2.17 -3.60 0.10
CA LYS A 62 1.38 -3.74 -1.14
C LYS A 62 2.05 -4.70 -2.13
N VAL A 63 2.08 -5.98 -1.76
CA VAL A 63 2.47 -7.04 -2.70
C VAL A 63 1.36 -7.20 -3.73
N ASP A 64 1.69 -6.96 -4.99
CA ASP A 64 0.73 -7.07 -6.09
C ASP A 64 0.30 -8.53 -6.30
N SER A 65 -0.95 -8.75 -6.72
CA SER A 65 -1.54 -10.09 -6.86
C SER A 65 -0.71 -11.00 -7.77
N ALA A 66 -0.13 -10.43 -8.83
CA ALA A 66 0.77 -11.12 -9.76
C ALA A 66 2.06 -11.65 -9.12
N ASN A 67 2.59 -10.98 -8.08
CA ASN A 67 3.86 -11.31 -7.45
C ASN A 67 3.72 -12.16 -6.19
N ARG A 68 2.49 -12.41 -5.69
CA ARG A 68 2.27 -13.14 -4.43
C ARG A 68 2.81 -14.56 -4.47
N SER A 69 2.82 -15.20 -5.65
CA SER A 69 3.37 -16.55 -5.84
C SER A 69 4.85 -16.65 -5.50
N LEU A 70 5.61 -15.55 -5.63
CA LEU A 70 7.05 -15.50 -5.36
C LEU A 70 7.37 -15.66 -3.86
N PHE A 71 6.41 -15.38 -2.98
CA PHE A 71 6.63 -15.29 -1.53
C PHE A 71 5.93 -16.41 -0.74
N LYS A 72 5.56 -17.51 -1.40
CA LYS A 72 4.91 -18.66 -0.75
C LYS A 72 5.84 -19.43 0.17
N GLU A 73 7.15 -19.41 -0.10
CA GLU A 73 8.17 -20.13 0.65
C GLU A 73 9.22 -19.14 1.15
N GLY A 74 9.67 -19.29 2.39
CA GLY A 74 10.74 -18.47 2.96
C GLY A 74 10.36 -17.04 3.37
N PHE A 75 9.10 -16.62 3.16
CA PHE A 75 8.60 -15.29 3.52
C PHE A 75 7.31 -15.38 4.33
N ASN A 76 7.11 -14.40 5.21
CA ASN A 76 5.86 -14.25 5.96
C ASN A 76 4.98 -13.20 5.28
N MET A 77 3.86 -13.65 4.73
CA MET A 77 2.86 -12.78 4.11
C MET A 77 1.68 -12.58 5.06
N GLN A 78 1.34 -11.32 5.35
CA GLN A 78 0.19 -10.97 6.19
C GLN A 78 -0.86 -10.24 5.37
N ASP A 79 -2.05 -10.81 5.30
CA ASP A 79 -3.22 -10.16 4.74
C ASP A 79 -4.05 -9.53 5.86
N VAL A 80 -4.23 -8.21 5.76
CA VAL A 80 -5.00 -7.43 6.71
C VAL A 80 -6.12 -6.74 5.95
N SER A 81 -7.34 -6.87 6.45
CA SER A 81 -8.48 -6.13 5.90
C SER A 81 -8.25 -4.63 6.11
N GLY A 82 -8.11 -3.90 5.00
CA GLY A 82 -7.97 -2.46 5.02
C GLY A 82 -9.32 -1.76 5.07
N VAL A 83 -9.32 -0.47 5.43
CA VAL A 83 -10.52 0.38 5.43
C VAL A 83 -10.85 0.98 4.05
N ARG A 84 -10.09 0.63 3.01
CA ARG A 84 -10.20 1.25 1.69
C ARG A 84 -11.39 0.66 0.92
N VAL A 85 -12.27 1.53 0.44
CA VAL A 85 -13.33 1.18 -0.51
C VAL A 85 -12.92 1.64 -1.91
N MET A 86 -12.93 0.71 -2.87
CA MET A 86 -12.79 1.01 -4.28
C MET A 86 -14.17 1.34 -4.85
N MET A 87 -14.31 2.53 -5.44
CA MET A 87 -15.59 3.01 -5.96
C MET A 87 -15.39 3.62 -7.34
N LEU A 88 -16.32 3.34 -8.25
CA LEU A 88 -16.45 4.07 -9.50
C LEU A 88 -17.17 5.39 -9.21
N LYS A 89 -16.45 6.51 -9.25
CA LYS A 89 -17.06 7.84 -9.17
C LYS A 89 -17.45 8.27 -10.58
N VAL A 90 -18.73 8.53 -10.77
CA VAL A 90 -19.30 8.95 -12.06
C VAL A 90 -19.61 10.43 -12.05
N ASN A 91 -19.44 11.07 -13.20
CA ASN A 91 -19.88 12.45 -13.41
C ASN A 91 -21.40 12.49 -13.66
N HIS A 92 -22.15 13.12 -12.75
CA HIS A 92 -23.61 13.20 -12.80
C HIS A 92 -24.14 14.56 -13.31
N THR A 93 -23.32 15.40 -13.95
CA THR A 93 -23.80 16.66 -14.54
C THR A 93 -24.84 16.40 -15.63
N GLU A 94 -25.77 17.34 -15.86
CA GLU A 94 -26.84 17.19 -16.87
C GLU A 94 -26.33 16.90 -18.29
N ALA A 95 -25.14 17.41 -18.63
CA ALA A 95 -24.49 17.16 -19.92
C ALA A 95 -23.94 15.72 -20.09
N SER A 96 -23.88 14.94 -19.01
CA SER A 96 -23.34 13.58 -18.99
C SER A 96 -24.46 12.54 -19.21
N PRO A 97 -24.26 11.51 -20.07
CA PRO A 97 -25.19 10.38 -20.15
C PRO A 97 -25.41 9.66 -18.81
N LEU A 98 -24.45 9.79 -17.89
CA LEU A 98 -24.52 9.23 -16.54
C LEU A 98 -25.38 10.08 -15.57
N HIS A 99 -26.00 11.18 -16.04
CA HIS A 99 -27.03 11.91 -15.31
C HIS A 99 -28.29 11.07 -15.09
N ASP A 100 -28.63 10.19 -16.04
CA ASP A 100 -29.75 9.26 -15.92
C ASP A 100 -29.43 8.15 -14.89
N LYS A 101 -30.32 8.01 -13.90
CA LYS A 101 -30.23 6.97 -12.87
C LYS A 101 -30.27 5.55 -13.47
N ASN A 102 -31.02 5.34 -14.53
CA ASN A 102 -31.16 4.03 -15.18
C ASN A 102 -29.84 3.61 -15.84
N VAL A 103 -29.15 4.55 -16.49
CA VAL A 103 -27.82 4.31 -17.07
C VAL A 103 -26.82 3.97 -15.96
N ARG A 104 -26.82 4.70 -14.84
CA ARG A 104 -25.96 4.36 -13.70
C ARG A 104 -26.28 2.99 -13.11
N SER A 105 -27.55 2.63 -13.02
CA SER A 105 -27.98 1.32 -12.54
C SER A 105 -27.51 0.20 -13.47
N ALA A 106 -27.63 0.37 -14.78
CA ALA A 106 -27.12 -0.59 -15.76
C ALA A 106 -25.60 -0.78 -15.64
N VAL A 107 -24.85 0.32 -15.48
CA VAL A 107 -23.39 0.27 -15.25
C VAL A 107 -23.03 -0.43 -13.94
N ALA A 108 -23.82 -0.28 -12.88
CA ALA A 108 -23.57 -1.00 -11.63
C ALA A 108 -23.79 -2.52 -11.78
N HIS A 109 -24.78 -2.95 -12.57
CA HIS A 109 -25.11 -4.36 -12.75
C HIS A 109 -24.19 -5.10 -13.72
N ILE A 110 -23.57 -4.42 -14.69
CA ILE A 110 -22.62 -5.07 -15.61
C ILE A 110 -21.27 -5.38 -14.95
N ILE A 111 -20.96 -4.74 -13.82
CA ILE A 111 -19.72 -4.96 -13.09
C ILE A 111 -19.81 -6.25 -12.28
N ASN A 112 -18.95 -7.21 -12.61
CA ASN A 112 -18.78 -8.42 -11.82
C ASN A 112 -17.78 -8.17 -10.68
N TYR A 113 -18.30 -7.82 -9.52
CA TYR A 113 -17.50 -7.51 -8.33
C TYR A 113 -16.69 -8.72 -7.82
N ASP A 114 -17.21 -9.95 -7.91
CA ASP A 114 -16.51 -11.15 -7.47
C ASP A 114 -15.26 -11.44 -8.30
N THR A 115 -15.37 -11.33 -9.62
CA THR A 115 -14.24 -11.48 -10.53
C THR A 115 -13.23 -10.36 -10.31
N MET A 116 -13.68 -9.12 -10.13
CA MET A 116 -12.80 -7.99 -9.85
C MET A 116 -12.01 -8.18 -8.54
N ALA A 117 -12.67 -8.63 -7.47
CA ALA A 117 -12.01 -8.88 -6.20
C ALA A 117 -10.90 -9.92 -6.34
N LYS A 118 -11.19 -11.05 -7.01
CA LYS A 118 -10.21 -12.11 -7.28
C LYS A 118 -9.00 -11.61 -8.06
N VAL A 119 -9.20 -10.81 -9.11
CA VAL A 119 -8.10 -10.27 -9.93
C VAL A 119 -7.24 -9.28 -9.15
N ILE A 120 -7.87 -8.42 -8.35
CA ILE A 120 -7.17 -7.42 -7.53
C ILE A 120 -6.49 -8.06 -6.30
N GLY A 121 -6.76 -9.33 -6.02
CA GLY A 121 -6.20 -10.06 -4.88
C GLY A 121 -6.88 -9.71 -3.55
N GLY A 122 -8.14 -9.27 -3.59
CA GLY A 122 -8.99 -9.06 -2.43
C GLY A 122 -10.14 -10.07 -2.37
N GLU A 123 -10.78 -10.19 -1.20
CA GLU A 123 -12.08 -10.84 -1.08
C GLU A 123 -13.17 -9.77 -1.21
N CYS A 124 -14.18 -10.01 -2.07
CA CYS A 124 -15.38 -9.19 -2.11
C CYS A 124 -16.19 -9.54 -0.85
N ARG A 125 -16.35 -8.58 0.06
CA ARG A 125 -17.32 -8.64 1.15
C ARG A 125 -18.27 -7.46 1.05
#